data_AF-A0A372NWY4-F1
#
_entry.id   AF-A0A372NWY4-F1
#
_cell.length_a   1.000
_cell.length_b   1.000
_cell.length_c   1.000
_cell.angle_alpha   90.00
_cell.angle_beta   90.00
_cell.angle_gamma   90.00
#
_symmetry.space_group_name_H-M   'P 1'
#
loop_
_entity.id
_entity.type
_entity.pdbx_description
1 polymer ?
#
loop_
_entity_poly.entity_id
_entity_poly.type
_entity_poly.pdbx_seq_one_letter_code
_entity_poly.pdbx_strand_id
1 'polypeptide(L)'
;MEMVVIYGAITLHRDYIRSIDFIKSLEDHLKFPEISTSDFGLGDYNRYYHENNLMYDYSWNNMIISYACTTGAAIFDDGNLDLFILKMEHVLRNIDFAKAIVHIQSVESSENADLFWEKREHRYFDSQLDLEEQHLFETDEWNFGYGRRSLTGYLIDSEENIWHSLNEHPYPAILSEKYFRNFVDRIKQAGDDWVSMSDLEKAFLPNQIELRRIINYLGFKKTISVKTENGQKWIRVVRPDFLNIELFYK
;
A
#
# COMPACT_ATOMS: atom_id res chain seq x y z
N MET A 1 -15.09 -6.03 -19.26
CA MET A 1 -14.03 -5.35 -18.50
C MET A 1 -13.67 -6.33 -17.43
N GLU A 2 -12.46 -6.89 -17.51
CA GLU A 2 -12.05 -7.93 -16.59
C GLU A 2 -12.14 -7.42 -15.15
N MET A 3 -12.63 -8.27 -14.25
CA MET A 3 -12.81 -7.92 -12.84
C MET A 3 -11.78 -8.62 -11.98
N VAL A 4 -11.39 -7.93 -10.91
CA VAL A 4 -10.41 -8.41 -9.95
C VAL A 4 -11.01 -8.35 -8.57
N VAL A 5 -10.87 -9.44 -7.84
CA VAL A 5 -11.18 -9.49 -6.42
C VAL A 5 -9.86 -9.42 -5.66
N ILE A 6 -9.78 -8.52 -4.70
CA ILE A 6 -8.62 -8.36 -3.83
C ILE A 6 -9.11 -8.58 -2.41
N TYR A 7 -8.51 -9.50 -1.67
CA TYR A 7 -8.92 -9.79 -0.30
C TYR A 7 -7.76 -10.31 0.52
N GLY A 8 -7.81 -10.13 1.84
CA GLY A 8 -6.65 -10.46 2.66
C GLY A 8 -6.86 -10.25 4.15
N ALA A 9 -5.78 -10.45 4.88
CA ALA A 9 -5.73 -10.29 6.32
C ALA A 9 -4.48 -9.51 6.72
N ILE A 10 -4.67 -8.54 7.60
CA ILE A 10 -3.62 -7.78 8.27
C ILE A 10 -3.64 -8.22 9.73
N THR A 11 -2.56 -8.84 10.17
CA THR A 11 -2.36 -9.21 11.57
C THR A 11 -1.70 -8.05 12.30
N LEU A 12 -2.31 -7.59 13.38
CA LEU A 12 -1.79 -6.56 14.27
C LEU A 12 -0.99 -7.17 15.41
N HIS A 13 -0.04 -6.40 15.93
CA HIS A 13 0.77 -6.78 17.08
C HIS A 13 0.07 -6.42 18.40
N ARG A 14 -0.15 -5.14 18.73
CA ARG A 14 -0.73 -4.73 20.04
C ARG A 14 -1.72 -3.56 19.99
N ASP A 15 -1.47 -2.52 19.20
CA ASP A 15 -2.23 -1.26 19.21
C ASP A 15 -3.40 -1.27 18.22
N TYR A 16 -4.43 -2.08 18.53
CA TYR A 16 -5.62 -2.19 17.70
C TYR A 16 -6.45 -0.90 17.67
N ILE A 17 -6.66 -0.24 18.80
CA ILE A 17 -7.53 0.96 18.86
C ILE A 17 -7.00 2.04 17.92
N ARG A 18 -5.71 2.38 17.99
CA ARG A 18 -5.14 3.38 17.07
C ARG A 18 -5.17 2.92 15.62
N SER A 19 -4.96 1.63 15.38
CA SER A 19 -5.03 1.05 14.03
C SER A 19 -6.43 1.21 13.42
N ILE A 20 -7.47 0.94 14.21
CA ILE A 20 -8.87 1.12 13.83
C ILE A 20 -9.21 2.60 13.59
N ASP A 21 -8.77 3.49 14.49
CA ASP A 21 -9.01 4.92 14.35
C ASP A 21 -8.35 5.47 13.08
N PHE A 22 -7.14 5.02 12.75
CA PHE A 22 -6.48 5.37 11.50
C PHE A 22 -7.26 4.87 10.28
N ILE A 23 -7.68 3.60 10.26
CA ILE A 23 -8.44 3.06 9.11
C ILE A 23 -9.74 3.83 8.91
N LYS A 24 -10.47 4.15 9.99
CA LYS A 24 -11.69 4.96 9.93
C LYS A 24 -11.44 6.40 9.48
N SER A 25 -10.20 6.88 9.57
CA SER A 25 -9.77 8.20 9.10
C SER A 25 -9.33 8.21 7.64
N LEU A 26 -9.30 7.06 6.95
CA LEU A 26 -9.01 7.01 5.52
C LEU A 26 -10.09 7.76 4.75
N GLU A 27 -9.81 9.03 4.44
CA GLU A 27 -10.63 9.87 3.57
C GLU A 27 -10.58 9.36 2.12
N ASP A 28 -11.61 9.67 1.32
CA ASP A 28 -11.67 9.38 -0.12
C ASP A 28 -10.69 10.28 -0.90
N HIS A 29 -9.39 10.09 -0.68
CA HIS A 29 -8.37 10.97 -1.20
C HIS A 29 -7.47 10.26 -2.20
N LEU A 30 -7.68 10.68 -3.46
CA LEU A 30 -6.94 10.40 -4.69
C LEU A 30 -7.13 8.97 -5.23
N LYS A 31 -7.74 8.93 -6.42
CA LYS A 31 -8.34 7.74 -6.99
C LYS A 31 -7.33 6.87 -7.71
N PHE A 32 -7.48 5.60 -7.40
CA PHE A 32 -6.97 4.39 -8.03
C PHE A 32 -5.60 3.87 -7.55
N PRO A 33 -5.59 2.65 -6.96
CA PRO A 33 -6.78 1.95 -6.45
C PRO A 33 -7.35 2.68 -5.22
N GLU A 34 -8.67 2.72 -5.15
CA GLU A 34 -9.39 3.31 -4.02
C GLU A 34 -9.37 2.31 -2.86
N ILE A 35 -8.34 2.39 -2.01
CA ILE A 35 -8.38 1.83 -0.65
C ILE A 35 -9.10 2.85 0.23
N SER A 36 -10.22 2.42 0.82
CA SER A 36 -11.16 3.20 1.61
C SER A 36 -11.48 2.49 2.93
N THR A 37 -12.12 3.20 3.88
CA THR A 37 -12.56 2.59 5.15
C THR A 37 -13.47 1.37 4.92
N SER A 38 -14.35 1.41 3.90
CA SER A 38 -15.32 0.34 3.64
C SER A 38 -14.71 -0.97 3.13
N ASP A 39 -13.46 -0.93 2.66
CA ASP A 39 -12.77 -2.14 2.22
C ASP A 39 -12.24 -2.98 3.39
N PHE A 40 -12.27 -2.44 4.62
CA PHE A 40 -11.76 -3.12 5.80
C PHE A 40 -12.87 -3.69 6.67
N GLY A 41 -12.76 -4.98 6.97
CA GLY A 41 -13.50 -5.62 8.05
C GLY A 41 -12.70 -5.51 9.34
N LEU A 42 -13.15 -4.62 10.23
CA LEU A 42 -12.41 -4.27 11.45
C LEU A 42 -12.54 -5.32 12.57
N GLY A 43 -13.47 -6.27 12.42
CA GLY A 43 -13.83 -7.22 13.47
C GLY A 43 -14.47 -6.53 14.69
N ASP A 44 -15.18 -7.31 15.51
CA ASP A 44 -15.63 -6.87 16.83
C ASP A 44 -14.89 -7.65 17.92
N TYR A 45 -14.71 -7.02 19.07
CA TYR A 45 -14.21 -7.70 20.28
C TYR A 45 -15.20 -8.78 20.69
N ASN A 46 -14.85 -10.05 20.49
CA ASN A 46 -15.59 -11.15 21.10
C ASN A 46 -15.10 -11.37 22.53
N ARG A 47 -15.62 -10.55 23.45
CA ARG A 47 -15.65 -10.93 24.87
C ARG A 47 -16.80 -11.89 25.05
N TYR A 48 -16.50 -13.16 25.24
CA TYR A 48 -17.54 -14.16 25.49
C TYR A 48 -17.83 -14.19 26.99
N TYR A 49 -19.09 -13.87 27.33
CA TYR A 49 -19.61 -13.93 28.70
C TYR A 49 -20.58 -15.10 28.83
N HIS A 50 -20.46 -15.88 29.90
CA HIS A 50 -21.47 -16.85 30.34
C HIS A 50 -21.96 -16.45 31.73
N GLU A 51 -23.27 -16.30 31.91
CA GLU A 51 -23.88 -15.90 33.20
C GLU A 51 -23.24 -14.63 33.80
N ASN A 52 -23.01 -13.61 32.97
CA ASN A 52 -22.33 -12.36 33.32
C ASN A 52 -20.87 -12.50 33.81
N ASN A 53 -20.28 -13.70 33.71
CA ASN A 53 -18.85 -13.93 33.94
C ASN A 53 -18.11 -13.95 32.59
N LEU A 54 -17.00 -13.21 32.51
CA LEU A 54 -16.13 -13.25 31.34
C LEU A 54 -15.46 -14.64 31.30
N MET A 55 -15.87 -15.45 30.33
CA MET A 55 -15.37 -16.82 30.17
C MET A 55 -14.17 -16.88 29.25
N TYR A 56 -14.20 -16.09 28.18
CA TYR A 56 -13.07 -15.92 27.29
C TYR A 56 -12.93 -14.43 26.96
N ASP A 57 -11.81 -13.85 27.40
CA ASP A 57 -11.29 -12.64 26.79
C ASP A 57 -10.40 -13.10 25.63
N TYR A 58 -10.97 -13.20 24.42
CA TYR A 58 -10.17 -13.49 23.23
C TYR A 58 -9.34 -12.26 22.82
N SER A 59 -8.63 -11.65 23.76
CA SER A 59 -7.61 -10.63 23.56
C SER A 59 -6.32 -11.24 22.99
N TRP A 60 -6.43 -12.11 21.99
CA TRP A 60 -5.27 -12.84 21.47
C TRP A 60 -4.24 -11.88 20.86
N ASN A 61 -2.98 -12.30 20.98
CA ASN A 61 -1.75 -11.62 20.55
C ASN A 61 -1.65 -11.26 19.06
N ASN A 62 -2.71 -11.47 18.26
CA ASN A 62 -2.74 -11.30 16.81
C ASN A 62 -4.15 -10.88 16.39
N MET A 63 -4.52 -9.62 16.60
CA MET A 63 -5.80 -9.11 16.11
C MET A 63 -5.76 -9.04 14.58
N ILE A 64 -6.87 -9.35 13.91
CA ILE A 64 -6.91 -9.39 12.44
C ILE A 64 -7.87 -8.32 11.93
N ILE A 65 -7.39 -7.55 10.96
CA ILE A 65 -8.21 -6.68 10.12
C ILE A 65 -8.30 -7.37 8.76
N SER A 66 -9.50 -7.66 8.28
CA SER A 66 -9.67 -8.17 6.92
C SER A 66 -9.68 -7.01 5.93
N TYR A 67 -9.18 -7.25 4.73
CA TYR A 67 -9.32 -6.33 3.59
C TYR A 67 -10.07 -7.07 2.49
N ALA A 68 -11.01 -6.41 1.81
CA ALA A 68 -11.71 -6.96 0.65
C ALA A 68 -12.24 -5.84 -0.25
N CYS A 69 -11.93 -5.88 -1.54
CA CYS A 69 -12.52 -5.00 -2.53
C CYS A 69 -12.64 -5.68 -3.90
N THR A 70 -13.46 -5.09 -4.77
CA THR A 70 -13.56 -5.47 -6.19
C THR A 70 -13.21 -4.28 -7.05
N THR A 71 -12.35 -4.48 -8.05
CA THR A 71 -11.90 -3.42 -8.96
C THR A 71 -11.86 -3.92 -10.41
N GLY A 72 -11.77 -3.01 -11.37
CA GLY A 72 -11.47 -3.38 -12.75
C GLY A 72 -10.02 -3.88 -12.89
N ALA A 73 -9.79 -4.79 -13.83
CA ALA A 73 -8.50 -5.39 -14.15
C ALA A 73 -7.43 -4.42 -14.61
N ALA A 74 -7.81 -3.16 -14.88
CA ALA A 74 -6.85 -2.09 -15.08
C ALA A 74 -5.90 -1.90 -13.88
N ILE A 75 -6.19 -2.49 -12.70
CA ILE A 75 -5.20 -2.54 -11.61
C ILE A 75 -3.92 -3.29 -12.00
N PHE A 76 -3.98 -4.18 -12.98
CA PHE A 76 -2.83 -4.91 -13.54
C PHE A 76 -2.16 -4.20 -14.71
N ASP A 77 -2.70 -3.07 -15.16
CA ASP A 77 -2.04 -2.25 -16.16
C ASP A 77 -0.81 -1.56 -15.54
N ASP A 78 0.23 -1.38 -16.37
CA ASP A 78 1.53 -0.79 -16.01
C ASP A 78 1.39 0.42 -15.06
N GLY A 79 1.77 0.24 -13.79
CA GLY A 79 1.85 1.28 -12.77
C GLY A 79 0.66 1.37 -11.79
N ASN A 80 -0.46 0.70 -12.04
CA ASN A 80 -1.59 0.72 -11.11
C ASN A 80 -1.42 -0.26 -9.94
N LEU A 81 -0.76 -1.38 -10.16
CA LEU A 81 -0.37 -2.30 -9.09
C LEU A 81 0.63 -1.64 -8.13
N ASP A 82 1.60 -0.88 -8.65
CA ASP A 82 2.50 -0.07 -7.82
C ASP A 82 1.73 0.91 -6.94
N LEU A 83 0.69 1.56 -7.50
CA LEU A 83 -0.17 2.45 -6.75
C LEU A 83 -0.95 1.71 -5.66
N PHE A 84 -1.39 0.46 -5.92
CA PHE A 84 -1.98 -0.41 -4.91
C PHE A 84 -1.02 -0.66 -3.76
N ILE A 85 0.17 -1.17 -4.09
CA ILE A 85 1.21 -1.53 -3.15
C ILE A 85 1.58 -0.31 -2.29
N LEU A 86 1.89 0.82 -2.92
CA LEU A 86 2.24 2.06 -2.21
C LEU A 86 1.14 2.55 -1.27
N LYS A 87 -0.13 2.41 -1.66
CA LYS A 87 -1.27 2.84 -0.83
C LYS A 87 -1.52 1.85 0.32
N MET A 88 -1.44 0.55 0.07
CA MET A 88 -1.55 -0.46 1.12
C MET A 88 -0.43 -0.27 2.14
N GLU A 89 0.80 -0.09 1.69
CA GLU A 89 1.94 0.25 2.53
C GLU A 89 1.72 1.52 3.36
N HIS A 90 1.09 2.56 2.79
CA HIS A 90 0.73 3.74 3.57
C HIS A 90 -0.23 3.38 4.72
N VAL A 91 -1.21 2.51 4.47
CA VAL A 91 -2.07 2.00 5.54
C VAL A 91 -1.25 1.26 6.58
N LEU A 92 -0.44 0.28 6.15
CA LEU A 92 0.38 -0.56 7.02
C LEU A 92 1.33 0.28 7.91
N ARG A 93 1.94 1.34 7.39
CA ARG A 93 2.82 2.23 8.17
C ARG A 93 2.13 2.99 9.29
N ASN A 94 0.83 3.22 9.18
CA ASN A 94 0.06 4.00 10.15
C ASN A 94 -0.79 3.14 11.09
N ILE A 95 -0.61 1.82 11.03
CA ILE A 95 -1.23 0.85 11.93
C ILE A 95 -0.16 -0.03 12.57
N ASP A 96 -0.49 -0.69 13.67
CA ASP A 96 0.44 -1.56 14.40
C ASP A 96 0.45 -2.99 13.83
N PHE A 97 0.69 -3.11 12.51
CA PHE A 97 0.72 -4.41 11.85
C PHE A 97 2.00 -5.20 12.15
N ALA A 98 1.90 -6.53 12.15
CA ALA A 98 3.03 -7.46 12.13
C ALA A 98 3.19 -8.08 10.74
N LYS A 99 2.09 -8.55 10.15
CA LYS A 99 2.06 -9.18 8.83
C LYS A 99 0.81 -8.77 8.07
N ALA A 100 0.90 -8.68 6.75
CA ALA A 100 -0.25 -8.54 5.87
C ALA A 100 -0.10 -9.50 4.69
N ILE A 101 -1.17 -10.21 4.37
CA ILE A 101 -1.29 -11.00 3.15
C ILE A 101 -2.54 -10.55 2.40
N VAL A 102 -2.38 -10.24 1.12
CA VAL A 102 -3.46 -9.79 0.24
C VAL A 102 -3.45 -10.65 -1.01
N HIS A 103 -4.47 -11.49 -1.12
CA HIS A 103 -4.79 -12.29 -2.30
C HIS A 103 -5.40 -11.40 -3.37
N ILE A 104 -4.90 -11.56 -4.58
CA ILE A 104 -5.37 -10.91 -5.79
C ILE A 104 -5.82 -12.02 -6.72
N GLN A 105 -7.03 -11.91 -7.27
CA GLN A 105 -7.58 -12.92 -8.16
C GLN A 105 -8.34 -12.26 -9.31
N SER A 106 -7.98 -12.62 -10.55
CA SER A 106 -8.82 -12.35 -11.71
C SER A 106 -10.06 -13.24 -11.68
N VAL A 107 -11.23 -12.64 -11.91
CA VAL A 107 -12.50 -13.37 -12.05
C VAL A 107 -12.54 -14.20 -13.34
N GLU A 108 -11.71 -13.87 -14.34
CA GLU A 108 -11.83 -14.39 -15.70
C GLU A 108 -10.65 -15.27 -16.11
N SER A 109 -9.41 -14.90 -15.76
CA SER A 109 -8.20 -15.65 -16.16
C SER A 109 -7.81 -16.77 -15.19
N SER A 110 -8.52 -16.91 -14.05
CA SER A 110 -8.14 -17.79 -12.91
C SER A 110 -6.75 -17.51 -12.32
N GLU A 111 -6.06 -16.50 -12.83
CA GLU A 111 -4.78 -16.04 -12.31
C GLU A 111 -5.00 -15.46 -10.92
N ASN A 112 -4.10 -15.80 -10.02
CA ASN A 112 -4.09 -15.30 -8.67
C ASN A 112 -2.66 -15.18 -8.17
N ALA A 113 -2.46 -14.29 -7.21
CA ALA A 113 -1.20 -14.10 -6.55
C ALA A 113 -1.43 -13.47 -5.18
N ASP A 114 -0.46 -13.63 -4.28
CA ASP A 114 -0.52 -12.98 -2.98
C ASP A 114 0.56 -11.91 -2.92
N LEU A 115 0.19 -10.78 -2.32
CA LEU A 115 1.12 -9.76 -1.86
C LEU A 115 1.32 -9.97 -0.36
N PHE A 116 2.57 -10.03 0.07
CA PHE A 116 2.92 -10.29 1.46
C PHE A 116 3.84 -9.19 2.00
N TRP A 117 3.49 -8.64 3.15
CA TRP A 117 4.33 -7.72 3.93
C TRP A 117 4.57 -8.30 5.32
N GLU A 118 5.81 -8.23 5.78
CA GLU A 118 6.20 -8.59 7.15
C GLU A 118 7.02 -7.46 7.76
N LYS A 119 6.50 -6.83 8.81
CA LYS A 119 7.15 -5.70 9.46
C LYS A 119 8.46 -6.15 10.08
N ARG A 120 9.53 -5.40 9.84
CA ARG A 120 10.91 -5.79 10.19
C ARG A 120 11.09 -6.10 11.69
N GLU A 121 10.44 -5.33 12.55
CA GLU A 121 10.49 -5.51 14.01
C GLU A 121 9.78 -6.77 14.53
N HIS A 122 8.97 -7.42 13.67
CA HIS A 122 8.21 -8.63 13.97
C HIS A 122 8.55 -9.77 12.99
N ARG A 123 9.68 -9.65 12.29
CA ARG A 123 10.01 -10.54 11.18
C ARG A 123 10.31 -11.96 11.66
N TYR A 124 9.78 -12.89 10.88
CA TYR A 124 10.10 -14.30 10.99
C TYR A 124 11.24 -14.67 10.03
N PHE A 125 11.32 -13.99 8.88
CA PHE A 125 12.42 -14.15 7.91
C PHE A 125 13.49 -13.10 8.21
N ASP A 126 14.62 -13.53 8.80
CA ASP A 126 15.68 -12.62 9.25
C ASP A 126 17.04 -12.87 8.59
N SER A 127 17.25 -14.04 7.99
CA SER A 127 18.48 -14.39 7.30
C SER A 127 18.37 -14.14 5.80
N GLN A 128 19.49 -13.79 5.17
CA GLN A 128 19.56 -13.61 3.71
C GLN A 128 19.13 -14.88 2.95
N LEU A 129 19.47 -16.06 3.50
CA LEU A 129 19.06 -17.34 2.93
C LEU A 129 17.54 -17.49 2.94
N ASP A 130 16.87 -17.16 4.06
CA ASP A 130 15.41 -17.21 4.14
C ASP A 130 14.76 -16.25 3.15
N LEU A 131 15.30 -15.02 3.01
CA LEU A 131 14.77 -14.04 2.07
C LEU A 131 14.88 -14.53 0.62
N GLU A 132 16.02 -15.12 0.25
CA GLU A 132 16.24 -15.69 -1.08
C GLU A 132 15.32 -16.89 -1.34
N GLU A 133 15.25 -17.85 -0.42
CA GLU A 133 14.40 -19.05 -0.54
C GLU A 133 12.91 -18.70 -0.61
N GLN A 134 12.49 -17.62 0.05
CA GLN A 134 11.10 -17.17 0.09
C GLN A 134 10.79 -16.07 -0.93
N HIS A 135 11.73 -15.72 -1.81
CA HIS A 135 11.61 -14.65 -2.81
C HIS A 135 11.07 -13.34 -2.19
N LEU A 136 11.74 -12.88 -1.13
CA LEU A 136 11.40 -11.67 -0.38
C LEU A 136 12.40 -10.55 -0.65
N PHE A 137 11.89 -9.37 -0.92
CA PHE A 137 12.63 -8.12 -0.99
C PHE A 137 12.71 -7.50 0.42
N GLU A 138 13.92 -7.31 0.94
CA GLU A 138 14.12 -6.55 2.19
C GLU A 138 14.11 -5.04 1.90
N THR A 139 13.37 -4.28 2.71
CA THR A 139 13.40 -2.81 2.75
C THR A 139 13.78 -2.34 4.16
N ASP A 140 13.89 -1.02 4.33
CA ASP A 140 14.14 -0.44 5.66
C ASP A 140 13.03 -0.78 6.68
N GLU A 141 11.79 -0.99 6.23
CA GLU A 141 10.59 -1.10 7.08
C GLU A 141 10.01 -2.52 7.16
N TRP A 142 10.15 -3.33 6.11
CA TRP A 142 9.59 -4.68 6.03
C TRP A 142 10.27 -5.57 4.99
N ASN A 143 10.01 -6.87 5.10
CA ASN A 143 10.16 -7.82 4.02
C ASN A 143 8.88 -7.82 3.17
N PHE A 144 9.03 -7.89 1.85
CA PHE A 144 7.91 -7.90 0.93
C PHE A 144 8.07 -8.98 -0.13
N GLY A 145 6.97 -9.63 -0.56
CA GLY A 145 7.05 -10.62 -1.62
C GLY A 145 5.74 -10.87 -2.35
N TYR A 146 5.89 -11.53 -3.50
CA TYR A 146 4.82 -11.94 -4.40
C TYR A 146 4.64 -13.46 -4.42
N GLY A 147 3.60 -13.92 -5.11
CA GLY A 147 3.32 -15.35 -5.33
C GLY A 147 2.41 -15.94 -4.28
N ARG A 148 1.90 -17.14 -4.53
CA ARG A 148 0.99 -17.81 -3.59
C ARG A 148 1.70 -18.17 -2.30
N ARG A 149 1.16 -17.73 -1.16
CA ARG A 149 1.79 -17.83 0.14
C ARG A 149 0.84 -18.40 1.20
N SER A 150 1.44 -19.05 2.18
CA SER A 150 0.76 -19.44 3.41
C SER A 150 0.48 -18.22 4.27
N LEU A 151 -0.44 -18.36 5.23
CA LEU A 151 -0.74 -17.29 6.20
C LEU A 151 0.48 -16.85 7.02
N THR A 152 1.50 -17.71 7.15
CA THR A 152 2.74 -17.36 7.86
C THR A 152 3.74 -16.62 6.98
N GLY A 153 3.52 -16.60 5.66
CA GLY A 153 4.34 -15.90 4.66
C GLY A 153 5.17 -16.80 3.76
N TYR A 154 5.23 -18.11 4.02
CA TYR A 154 6.00 -19.04 3.19
C TYR A 154 5.42 -19.14 1.79
N LEU A 155 6.29 -19.16 0.79
CA LEU A 155 5.94 -19.40 -0.60
C LEU A 155 5.44 -20.85 -0.75
N ILE A 156 4.26 -21.03 -1.33
CA ILE A 156 3.62 -22.34 -1.54
C ILE A 156 3.90 -22.87 -2.94
N ASP A 157 3.86 -21.99 -3.94
CA ASP A 157 4.05 -22.35 -5.34
C ASP A 157 5.51 -22.18 -5.75
N SER A 158 5.97 -22.99 -6.72
CA SER A 158 7.28 -22.78 -7.34
C SER A 158 7.34 -21.43 -8.06
N GLU A 159 8.53 -20.82 -8.12
CA GLU A 159 8.78 -19.52 -8.77
C GLU A 159 8.18 -19.40 -10.19
N GLU A 160 8.20 -20.50 -10.96
CA GLU A 160 7.64 -20.59 -12.31
C GLU A 160 6.12 -20.36 -12.39
N ASN A 161 5.41 -20.51 -11.26
CA ASN A 161 3.96 -20.30 -11.14
C ASN A 161 3.61 -18.95 -10.49
N ILE A 162 4.61 -18.16 -10.08
CA ILE A 162 4.37 -16.77 -9.70
C ILE A 162 3.89 -16.07 -10.96
N TRP A 163 2.72 -15.44 -10.87
CA TRP A 163 2.07 -14.77 -11.99
C TRP A 163 3.09 -13.94 -12.78
N HIS A 164 3.28 -14.24 -14.07
CA HIS A 164 4.39 -13.71 -14.87
C HIS A 164 4.47 -12.17 -14.84
N SER A 165 3.33 -11.49 -14.75
CA SER A 165 3.26 -10.03 -14.62
C SER A 165 3.86 -9.49 -13.31
N LEU A 166 3.94 -10.29 -12.25
CA LEU A 166 4.58 -9.92 -10.98
C LEU A 166 6.08 -10.20 -10.96
N ASN A 167 6.54 -11.23 -11.68
CA ASN A 167 7.97 -11.57 -11.75
C ASN A 167 8.80 -10.47 -12.42
N GLU A 168 8.19 -9.69 -13.32
CA GLU A 168 8.85 -8.56 -14.00
C GLU A 168 8.60 -7.21 -13.31
N HIS A 169 7.81 -7.18 -12.23
CA HIS A 169 7.44 -5.93 -11.55
C HIS A 169 8.53 -5.51 -10.54
N PRO A 170 9.30 -4.43 -10.78
CA PRO A 170 10.37 -4.03 -9.89
C PRO A 170 9.81 -3.54 -8.55
N TYR A 171 10.32 -4.09 -7.46
CA TYR A 171 10.05 -3.63 -6.09
C TYR A 171 11.36 -3.24 -5.37
N PRO A 172 11.38 -2.14 -4.57
CA PRO A 172 10.30 -1.16 -4.39
C PRO A 172 9.99 -0.39 -5.67
N ALA A 173 8.76 0.13 -5.80
CA ALA A 173 8.33 0.86 -7.00
C ALA A 173 9.27 2.03 -7.31
N ILE A 174 9.95 1.98 -8.46
CA ILE A 174 10.88 3.03 -8.90
C ILE A 174 10.10 4.08 -9.70
N LEU A 175 10.09 5.32 -9.21
CA LEU A 175 9.52 6.46 -9.95
C LEU A 175 10.40 6.79 -11.15
N SER A 176 9.83 7.22 -12.27
CA SER A 176 10.65 7.69 -13.39
C SER A 176 11.35 9.02 -13.05
N GLU A 177 12.68 9.04 -13.16
CA GLU A 177 13.49 10.23 -12.86
C GLU A 177 13.06 11.44 -13.69
N LYS A 178 12.75 11.23 -14.97
CA LYS A 178 12.26 12.28 -15.87
C LYS A 178 10.98 12.94 -15.35
N TYR A 179 10.00 12.13 -14.94
CA TYR A 179 8.72 12.63 -14.45
C TYR A 179 8.86 13.24 -13.05
N PHE A 180 9.72 12.68 -12.20
CA PHE A 180 10.03 13.23 -10.89
C PHE A 180 10.73 14.59 -10.98
N ARG A 181 11.72 14.74 -11.88
CA ARG A 181 12.37 16.03 -12.20
C ARG A 181 11.34 17.07 -12.64
N ASN A 182 10.48 16.74 -13.60
CA ASN A 182 9.41 17.63 -14.06
C ASN A 182 8.45 18.03 -12.93
N PHE A 183 8.11 17.11 -12.02
CA PHE A 183 7.28 17.42 -10.85
C PHE A 183 7.96 18.43 -9.95
N VAL A 184 9.22 18.15 -9.56
CA VAL A 184 10.01 19.00 -8.66
C VAL A 184 10.20 20.40 -9.25
N ASP A 185 10.50 20.52 -10.54
CA ASP A 185 10.72 21.82 -11.18
C ASP A 185 9.46 22.69 -11.15
N ARG A 186 8.28 22.10 -11.40
CA ARG A 186 7.00 22.82 -11.37
C ARG A 186 6.61 23.26 -9.98
N ILE A 187 6.81 22.38 -9.02
CA ILE A 187 6.55 22.67 -7.62
C ILE A 187 7.51 23.76 -7.12
N LYS A 188 8.80 23.73 -7.50
CA LYS A 188 9.76 24.79 -7.17
C LYS A 188 9.38 26.14 -7.79
N GLN A 189 8.82 26.17 -8.99
CA GLN A 189 8.32 27.40 -9.62
C GLN A 189 7.15 28.03 -8.85
N ALA A 190 6.34 27.21 -8.17
CA ALA A 190 5.26 27.68 -7.32
C ALA A 190 5.73 28.16 -5.92
N GLY A 191 6.96 27.85 -5.52
CA GLY A 191 7.50 28.24 -4.21
C GLY A 191 6.72 27.62 -3.05
N ASP A 192 6.31 28.47 -2.09
CA ASP A 192 5.55 28.06 -0.91
C ASP A 192 4.03 28.00 -1.13
N ASP A 193 3.56 28.31 -2.35
CA ASP A 193 2.14 28.36 -2.65
C ASP A 193 1.52 26.98 -2.94
N TRP A 194 0.19 26.95 -2.94
CA TRP A 194 -0.59 25.79 -3.33
C TRP A 194 -0.68 25.68 -4.86
N VAL A 195 -0.35 24.51 -5.39
CA VAL A 195 -0.46 24.18 -6.82
C VAL A 195 -1.72 23.37 -7.07
N SER A 196 -2.50 23.77 -8.08
CA SER A 196 -3.67 23.00 -8.48
C SER A 196 -3.28 21.63 -9.06
N MET A 197 -3.95 20.58 -8.60
CA MET A 197 -3.80 19.24 -9.17
C MET A 197 -4.16 19.22 -10.66
N SER A 198 -5.14 20.00 -11.11
CA SER A 198 -5.53 20.06 -12.52
C SER A 198 -4.41 20.57 -13.42
N ASP A 199 -3.57 21.47 -12.91
CA ASP A 199 -2.49 22.07 -13.69
C ASP A 199 -1.29 21.11 -13.77
N LEU A 200 -1.04 20.38 -12.69
CA LEU A 200 -0.10 19.25 -12.70
C LEU A 200 -0.59 18.15 -13.66
N GLU A 201 -1.86 17.76 -13.60
CA GLU A 201 -2.41 16.72 -14.48
C GLU A 201 -2.30 17.06 -15.96
N LYS A 202 -2.52 18.32 -16.34
CA LYS A 202 -2.30 18.78 -17.72
C LYS A 202 -0.83 18.71 -18.13
N ALA A 203 0.06 19.06 -17.22
CA ALA A 203 1.50 19.05 -17.45
C ALA A 203 2.11 17.65 -17.61
N PHE A 204 1.40 16.63 -17.13
CA PHE A 204 1.84 15.23 -17.17
C PHE A 204 1.12 14.43 -18.25
N LEU A 205 0.27 15.03 -19.09
CA LEU A 205 -0.32 14.34 -20.23
C LEU A 205 0.75 13.84 -21.21
N PRO A 206 0.63 12.61 -21.74
CA PRO A 206 -0.45 11.63 -21.48
C PRO A 206 -0.24 10.76 -20.22
N ASN A 207 0.92 10.83 -19.57
CA ASN A 207 1.37 9.95 -18.49
C ASN A 207 0.94 10.40 -17.08
N GLN A 208 -0.36 10.59 -16.87
CA GLN A 208 -0.89 11.01 -15.57
C GLN A 208 -0.67 9.99 -14.44
N ILE A 209 -0.42 8.73 -14.77
CA ILE A 209 -0.12 7.68 -13.80
C ILE A 209 1.16 7.96 -13.01
N GLU A 210 2.19 8.48 -13.70
CA GLU A 210 3.46 8.85 -13.07
C GLU A 210 3.27 9.99 -12.07
N LEU A 211 2.46 11.00 -12.42
CA LEU A 211 2.11 12.07 -11.49
C LEU A 211 1.46 11.52 -10.22
N ARG A 212 0.54 10.56 -10.35
CA ARG A 212 -0.12 9.92 -9.19
C ARG A 212 0.88 9.13 -8.35
N ARG A 213 1.77 8.36 -8.97
CA ARG A 213 2.83 7.62 -8.26
C ARG A 213 3.70 8.58 -7.45
N ILE A 214 4.14 9.68 -8.06
CA ILE A 214 4.95 10.72 -7.42
C ILE A 214 4.21 11.36 -6.24
N ILE A 215 2.96 11.80 -6.43
CA ILE A 215 2.18 12.45 -5.38
C ILE A 215 1.92 11.51 -4.21
N ASN A 216 1.53 10.25 -4.46
CA ASN A 216 1.30 9.29 -3.40
C ASN A 216 2.58 9.00 -2.62
N TYR A 217 3.69 8.79 -3.32
CA TYR A 217 4.98 8.55 -2.70
C TYR A 217 5.45 9.75 -1.85
N LEU A 218 5.35 10.97 -2.36
CA LEU A 218 5.74 12.18 -1.62
C LEU A 218 4.76 12.51 -0.48
N GLY A 219 3.48 12.23 -0.65
CA GLY A 219 2.47 12.33 0.39
C GLY A 219 2.80 11.37 1.54
N PHE A 220 3.16 10.13 1.21
CA PHE A 220 3.66 9.16 2.18
C PHE A 220 4.87 9.69 2.96
N LYS A 221 5.91 10.20 2.28
CA LYS A 221 7.10 10.77 2.93
C LYS A 221 6.80 12.05 3.72
N LYS A 222 5.54 12.50 3.76
CA LYS A 222 5.10 13.77 4.36
C LYS A 222 5.89 14.95 3.79
N THR A 223 6.29 14.84 2.52
CA THR A 223 7.02 15.86 1.77
C THR A 223 6.07 16.89 1.20
N ILE A 224 4.87 16.45 0.83
CA ILE A 224 3.78 17.29 0.36
C ILE A 224 2.55 17.15 1.26
N SER A 225 1.70 18.17 1.22
CA SER A 225 0.34 18.17 1.78
C SER A 225 -0.66 18.35 0.64
N VAL A 226 -1.82 17.72 0.77
CA VAL A 226 -2.93 17.81 -0.18
C VAL A 226 -4.14 18.36 0.56
N LYS A 227 -4.83 19.35 -0.01
CA LYS A 227 -6.13 19.83 0.49
C LYS A 227 -7.16 19.80 -0.63
N THR A 228 -8.43 19.70 -0.24
CA THR A 228 -9.57 19.85 -1.15
C THR A 228 -10.33 21.13 -0.81
N GLU A 229 -10.53 22.00 -1.79
CA GLU A 229 -11.24 23.28 -1.64
C GLU A 229 -12.14 23.49 -2.85
N ASN A 230 -13.45 23.68 -2.62
CA ASN A 230 -14.47 23.81 -3.67
C ASN A 230 -14.47 22.63 -4.68
N GLY A 231 -14.19 21.41 -4.21
CA GLY A 231 -14.10 20.22 -5.06
C GLY A 231 -12.80 20.12 -5.88
N GLN A 232 -11.90 21.09 -5.77
CA GLN A 232 -10.60 21.11 -6.43
C GLN A 232 -9.50 20.71 -5.44
N LYS A 233 -8.55 19.89 -5.92
CA LYS A 233 -7.41 19.45 -5.11
C LYS A 233 -6.21 20.35 -5.34
N TRP A 234 -5.51 20.62 -4.25
CA TRP A 234 -4.34 21.48 -4.20
C TRP A 234 -3.22 20.76 -3.49
N ILE A 235 -1.99 20.96 -3.94
CA ILE A 235 -0.78 20.35 -3.39
C ILE A 235 0.20 21.44 -2.99
N ARG A 236 0.85 21.26 -1.85
CA ARG A 236 1.93 22.13 -1.38
C ARG A 236 3.08 21.31 -0.81
N VAL A 237 4.30 21.78 -0.99
CA VAL A 237 5.49 21.19 -0.32
C VAL A 237 5.55 21.67 1.11
N VAL A 238 5.72 20.70 2.02
CA VAL A 238 5.88 20.98 3.45
C VAL A 238 7.27 20.59 3.96
N ARG A 239 8.05 19.81 3.20
CA ARG A 239 9.45 19.48 3.49
C ARG A 239 10.33 19.59 2.23
N PRO A 240 10.70 20.81 1.81
CA PRO A 240 11.40 21.03 0.54
C PRO A 240 12.80 20.40 0.49
N ASP A 241 13.43 20.19 1.63
CA ASP A 241 14.68 19.44 1.81
C ASP A 241 14.57 17.98 1.37
N PHE A 242 13.37 17.39 1.41
CA PHE A 242 13.09 16.04 0.93
C PHE A 242 12.74 15.99 -0.57
N LEU A 243 12.79 17.11 -1.30
CA LEU A 243 12.69 17.15 -2.78
C LEU A 243 14.07 17.17 -3.45
N ASN A 244 15.01 16.40 -2.91
CA ASN A 244 16.31 16.21 -3.53
C ASN A 244 16.34 14.92 -4.35
N ILE A 245 16.35 15.08 -5.67
CA ILE A 245 16.33 13.98 -6.65
C ILE A 245 17.53 13.06 -6.47
N GLU A 246 18.69 13.62 -6.10
CA GLU A 246 19.90 12.86 -5.82
C GLU A 246 19.80 11.99 -4.57
N LEU A 247 18.76 12.14 -3.73
CA LEU A 247 18.48 11.21 -2.62
C LEU A 247 17.57 10.06 -3.06
N PHE A 248 16.90 10.16 -4.21
CA PHE A 248 15.94 9.15 -4.68
C PHE A 248 16.51 8.15 -5.69
N TYR A 249 17.62 8.50 -6.37
CA TYR A 249 18.20 7.70 -7.46
C TYR A 249 19.67 7.31 -7.23
N LYS A 250 20.08 7.17 -5.97
CA LYS A 250 21.43 6.73 -5.59
C LYS A 250 21.56 5.23 -5.46
#